data_AF-A0A7J9XTX6-F1
#
_entry.id   AF-A0A7J9XTX6-F1
#
_cell.length_a   1.000
_cell.length_b   1.000
_cell.length_c   1.000
_cell.angle_alpha   90.00
_cell.angle_beta   90.00
_cell.angle_gamma   90.00
#
_symmetry.space_group_name_H-M   'P 1'
#
loop_
_entity.id
_entity.type
_entity.pdbx_description
1 polymer ?
#
loop_
_entity_poly.entity_id
_entity_poly.type
_entity_poly.pdbx_seq_one_letter_code
_entity_poly.pdbx_strand_id
1 'polypeptide(L)'
;MLHGRELDDAVSQAGALLATVVGQDLDEGTDGVFSIARRVARDRVISTMDPDARQGHKTFARGFDGYKGHVGIDPDSEIITATVVTTGNAGDGAAASDLITDLITDNRPETQPSEQQASAEQSSDQQPDAEQPATNAGREAADDLTGN
;
A
#
# COMPACT_ATOMS: atom_id res chain seq x y z
N MET A 1 3.25 -42.87 -26.38
CA MET A 1 4.41 -42.01 -26.69
C MET A 1 3.91 -40.68 -27.24
N LEU A 2 4.33 -39.56 -26.66
CA LEU A 2 3.95 -38.20 -27.09
C LEU A 2 5.04 -37.50 -27.93
N HIS A 3 6.19 -38.14 -28.15
CA HIS A 3 7.36 -37.53 -28.79
C HIS A 3 7.03 -36.89 -30.15
N GLY A 4 7.44 -35.64 -30.33
CA GLY A 4 7.27 -34.90 -31.58
C GLY A 4 5.82 -34.50 -31.91
N ARG A 5 4.86 -34.68 -30.99
CA ARG A 5 3.49 -34.20 -31.16
C ARG A 5 3.33 -32.85 -30.50
N GLU A 6 2.85 -31.88 -31.27
CA GLU A 6 2.26 -30.67 -30.73
C GLU A 6 0.97 -31.06 -29.97
N LEU A 7 0.78 -30.46 -28.80
CA LEU A 7 -0.35 -30.67 -27.92
C LEU A 7 -1.20 -29.41 -27.96
N ASP A 8 -2.51 -29.53 -27.74
CA ASP A 8 -3.33 -28.34 -27.49
C ASP A 8 -2.90 -27.64 -26.18
N ASP A 9 -3.27 -26.37 -26.06
CA ASP A 9 -2.86 -25.52 -24.93
C ASP A 9 -3.31 -26.09 -23.57
N ALA A 10 -4.49 -26.71 -23.52
CA ALA A 10 -5.06 -27.24 -22.29
C ALA A 10 -4.31 -28.49 -21.81
N VAL A 11 -3.99 -29.42 -22.72
CA VAL A 11 -3.16 -30.60 -22.42
C VAL A 11 -1.72 -30.19 -22.11
N SER A 12 -1.20 -29.16 -22.77
CA SER A 12 0.13 -28.59 -22.46
C SER A 12 0.19 -28.00 -21.04
N GLN A 13 -0.80 -27.18 -20.67
CA GLN A 13 -0.90 -26.58 -19.35
C GLN A 13 -1.11 -27.64 -18.25
N ALA A 14 -1.98 -28.63 -18.49
CA ALA A 14 -2.19 -29.75 -17.57
C ALA A 14 -0.92 -30.61 -17.41
N GLY A 15 -0.17 -30.83 -18.49
CA GLY A 15 1.12 -31.53 -18.46
C GLY A 15 2.19 -30.78 -17.66
N ALA A 16 2.28 -29.46 -17.83
CA ALA A 16 3.19 -28.61 -17.06
C ALA A 16 2.83 -28.60 -15.56
N LEU A 17 1.54 -28.51 -15.23
CA LEU A 17 1.04 -28.59 -13.85
C LEU A 17 1.34 -29.96 -13.22
N LEU A 18 1.09 -31.06 -13.96
CA LEU A 18 1.40 -32.42 -13.49
C LEU A 18 2.90 -32.60 -13.24
N ALA A 19 3.76 -32.18 -14.18
CA ALA A 19 5.21 -32.22 -14.02
C ALA A 19 5.67 -31.40 -12.80
N THR A 20 5.06 -30.23 -12.57
CA THR A 20 5.31 -29.39 -11.41
C THR A 20 4.97 -30.11 -10.10
N VAL A 21 3.76 -30.68 -9.98
CA VAL A 21 3.34 -31.40 -8.76
C VAL A 21 4.19 -32.67 -8.52
N VAL A 22 4.50 -33.42 -9.58
CA VAL A 22 5.37 -34.60 -9.51
C VAL A 22 6.78 -34.24 -9.00
N GLY A 23 7.42 -33.20 -9.55
CA GLY A 23 8.75 -32.75 -9.10
C GLY A 23 8.78 -32.07 -7.73
N GLN A 24 7.63 -31.65 -7.21
CA GLN A 24 7.47 -31.13 -5.85
C GLN A 24 7.46 -32.26 -4.81
N ASP A 25 6.67 -33.31 -5.05
CA ASP A 25 6.33 -34.32 -4.05
C ASP A 25 7.04 -35.68 -4.24
N LEU A 26 7.72 -35.92 -5.37
CA LEU A 26 8.50 -37.15 -5.64
C LEU A 26 9.98 -36.86 -5.94
N ASP A 27 10.85 -37.77 -5.48
CA ASP A 27 12.27 -37.86 -5.87
C ASP A 27 12.52 -39.21 -6.60
N GLU A 28 13.34 -39.22 -7.64
CA GLU A 28 13.68 -40.43 -8.44
C GLU A 28 14.98 -41.08 -7.92
N GLY A 29 14.92 -42.38 -7.59
CA GLY A 29 16.07 -43.17 -7.18
C GLY A 29 16.98 -43.56 -8.36
N THR A 30 18.24 -43.89 -8.08
CA THR A 30 19.21 -44.34 -9.10
C THR A 30 18.87 -45.70 -9.73
N ASP A 31 17.90 -46.40 -9.16
CA ASP A 31 17.27 -47.63 -9.66
C ASP A 31 16.01 -47.36 -10.52
N GLY A 32 15.64 -46.09 -10.72
CA GLY A 32 14.42 -45.67 -11.42
C GLY A 32 13.15 -45.80 -10.58
N VAL A 33 13.25 -46.01 -9.27
CA VAL A 33 12.10 -46.09 -8.37
C VAL A 33 11.79 -44.71 -7.78
N PHE A 34 10.56 -44.26 -7.95
CA PHE A 34 10.09 -43.01 -7.34
C PHE A 34 9.79 -43.20 -5.84
N SER A 35 10.17 -42.21 -5.04
CA SER A 35 9.91 -42.14 -3.60
C SER A 35 9.33 -40.79 -3.20
N ILE A 36 8.63 -40.71 -2.06
CA ILE A 36 8.06 -39.44 -1.58
C ILE A 36 9.19 -38.53 -1.11
N ALA A 37 9.27 -37.34 -1.71
CA ALA A 37 10.29 -36.36 -1.40
C ALA A 37 10.20 -35.92 0.07
N ARG A 38 11.31 -35.98 0.81
CA ARG A 38 11.36 -35.65 2.25
C ARG A 38 11.65 -34.17 2.49
N ARG A 39 11.00 -33.30 1.70
CA ARG A 39 11.17 -31.84 1.64
C ARG A 39 9.84 -31.16 1.33
N VAL A 40 9.78 -29.84 1.52
CA VAL A 40 8.68 -29.00 1.02
C VAL A 40 9.27 -28.02 0.01
N ALA A 41 8.71 -27.95 -1.20
CA ALA A 41 9.13 -26.98 -2.20
C ALA A 41 8.76 -25.56 -1.78
N ARG A 42 9.67 -24.59 -2.00
CA ARG A 42 9.50 -23.18 -1.58
C ARG A 42 8.23 -22.53 -2.14
N ASP A 43 7.97 -22.81 -3.41
CA ASP A 43 6.84 -22.29 -4.18
C ASP A 43 5.90 -23.45 -4.57
N ARG A 44 5.63 -24.34 -3.61
CA ARG A 44 4.75 -25.51 -3.79
C ARG A 44 3.38 -25.08 -4.28
N VAL A 45 2.89 -25.76 -5.31
CA VAL A 45 1.52 -25.59 -5.80
C VAL A 45 0.60 -26.35 -4.86
N ILE A 46 -0.25 -25.63 -4.13
CA ILE A 46 -1.15 -26.23 -3.13
C ILE A 46 -2.52 -26.60 -3.70
N SER A 47 -2.87 -26.06 -4.87
CA SER A 47 -4.14 -26.28 -5.57
C SER A 47 -3.89 -26.43 -7.06
N THR A 48 -4.51 -27.43 -7.68
CA THR A 48 -4.49 -27.60 -9.15
C THR A 48 -5.48 -26.67 -9.87
N MET A 49 -6.48 -26.16 -9.15
CA MET A 49 -7.47 -25.21 -9.67
C MET A 49 -7.02 -23.75 -9.54
N ASP A 50 -6.06 -23.49 -8.65
CA ASP A 50 -5.46 -22.18 -8.40
C ASP A 50 -3.94 -22.35 -8.23
N PRO A 51 -3.18 -22.38 -9.33
CA PRO A 51 -1.74 -22.63 -9.30
C PRO A 51 -0.90 -21.51 -8.70
N ASP A 52 -1.49 -20.35 -8.35
CA ASP A 52 -0.79 -19.19 -7.79
C ASP A 52 -1.00 -19.04 -6.28
N ALA A 53 -2.04 -19.68 -5.71
CA ALA A 53 -2.22 -19.82 -4.27
C ALA A 53 -0.99 -20.46 -3.58
N ARG A 54 -0.53 -19.89 -2.46
CA ARG A 54 0.63 -20.41 -1.70
C ARG A 54 0.30 -20.52 -0.20
N GLN A 55 1.03 -21.38 0.49
CA GLN A 55 1.01 -21.41 1.95
C GLN A 55 1.60 -20.10 2.48
N GLY A 56 0.82 -19.35 3.26
CA GLY A 56 1.29 -18.23 4.06
C GLY A 56 1.25 -18.53 5.55
N HIS A 57 1.92 -17.69 6.33
CA HIS A 57 1.90 -17.73 7.78
C HIS A 57 1.43 -16.40 8.35
N LYS A 58 0.50 -16.44 9.30
CA LYS A 58 0.17 -15.30 10.17
C LYS A 58 0.97 -15.35 11.48
N THR A 59 1.19 -16.55 12.00
CA THR A 59 2.13 -16.84 13.11
C THR A 59 2.75 -18.22 12.90
N PHE A 60 3.78 -18.57 13.67
CA PHE A 60 4.37 -19.91 13.66
C PHE A 60 3.33 -21.04 13.84
N ALA A 61 2.30 -20.81 14.65
CA ALA A 61 1.24 -21.79 14.93
C ALA A 61 0.02 -21.66 14.01
N ARG A 62 -0.04 -20.66 13.12
CA ARG A 62 -1.19 -20.39 12.25
C ARG A 62 -0.77 -20.05 10.82
N GLY A 63 -0.73 -21.09 10.00
CA GLY A 63 -0.70 -20.97 8.53
C GLY A 63 -2.07 -20.62 7.94
N PHE A 64 -2.07 -20.30 6.65
CA PHE A 64 -3.24 -20.19 5.79
C PHE A 64 -2.84 -20.54 4.35
N ASP A 65 -3.82 -20.92 3.52
CA ASP A 65 -3.63 -21.26 2.11
C ASP A 65 -4.27 -20.19 1.23
N GLY A 66 -3.52 -19.63 0.27
CA GLY A 66 -4.03 -18.63 -0.67
C GLY A 66 -3.12 -17.42 -0.83
N TYR A 67 -3.66 -16.25 -0.49
CA TYR A 67 -3.10 -14.93 -0.81
C TYR A 67 -3.08 -14.00 0.41
N LYS A 68 -2.21 -12.98 0.37
CA LYS A 68 -2.22 -11.83 1.28
C LYS A 68 -2.84 -10.64 0.57
N GLY A 69 -3.87 -10.06 1.17
CA GLY A 69 -4.38 -8.74 0.79
C GLY A 69 -3.68 -7.66 1.60
N HIS A 70 -3.20 -6.63 0.93
CA HIS A 70 -2.57 -5.43 1.51
C HIS A 70 -3.39 -4.20 1.13
N VAL A 71 -3.46 -3.23 2.02
CA VAL A 71 -4.32 -2.05 1.89
C VAL A 71 -3.55 -0.80 2.32
N GLY A 72 -3.54 0.21 1.47
CA GLY A 72 -3.11 1.58 1.79
C GLY A 72 -4.31 2.39 2.25
N ILE A 73 -4.15 3.14 3.34
CA ILE A 73 -5.20 3.97 3.93
C ILE A 73 -4.61 5.36 4.16
N ASP A 74 -5.30 6.40 3.72
CA ASP A 74 -4.98 7.78 4.09
C ASP A 74 -5.32 8.01 5.57
N PRO A 75 -4.35 8.39 6.43
CA PRO A 75 -4.58 8.52 7.86
C PRO A 75 -5.50 9.68 8.25
N ASP A 76 -5.66 10.69 7.39
CA ASP A 76 -6.45 11.89 7.70
C ASP A 76 -7.94 11.71 7.35
N SER A 77 -8.26 11.03 6.24
CA SER A 77 -9.65 10.78 5.80
C SER A 77 -10.17 9.36 6.08
N GLU A 78 -9.31 8.45 6.54
CA GLU A 78 -9.59 7.00 6.70
C GLU A 78 -9.98 6.29 5.38
N ILE A 79 -9.73 6.92 4.22
CA ILE A 79 -10.06 6.37 2.90
C ILE A 79 -9.01 5.34 2.46
N ILE A 80 -9.46 4.22 1.88
CA ILE A 80 -8.60 3.25 1.19
C ILE A 80 -8.11 3.87 -0.12
N THR A 81 -6.81 4.12 -0.23
CA THR A 81 -6.16 4.71 -1.42
C THR A 81 -5.68 3.66 -2.42
N ALA A 82 -5.22 2.51 -1.94
CA ALA A 82 -4.68 1.43 -2.76
C ALA A 82 -4.95 0.04 -2.15
N THR A 83 -5.05 -0.98 -3.00
CA THR A 83 -5.08 -2.38 -2.59
C THR A 83 -4.18 -3.23 -3.49
N VAL A 84 -3.49 -4.21 -2.90
CA VAL A 84 -2.59 -5.11 -3.60
C VAL A 84 -2.79 -6.53 -3.07
N VAL A 85 -2.71 -7.53 -3.94
CA VAL A 85 -2.81 -8.95 -3.55
C VAL A 85 -1.51 -9.65 -3.95
N THR A 86 -0.87 -10.33 -2.99
CA THR A 86 0.34 -11.13 -3.22
C THR A 86 0.09 -12.59 -2.85
N THR A 87 0.93 -13.51 -3.33
CA THR A 87 0.89 -14.92 -2.92
C THR A 87 1.07 -15.07 -1.40
N GLY A 88 0.52 -16.13 -0.80
CA GLY A 88 0.61 -16.36 0.64
C GLY A 88 2.03 -16.42 1.21
N ASN A 89 3.00 -16.87 0.41
CA ASN A 89 4.42 -16.97 0.79
C ASN A 89 5.23 -15.68 0.56
N ALA A 90 4.65 -14.64 -0.04
CA ALA A 90 5.33 -13.36 -0.22
C ALA A 90 5.59 -12.66 1.13
N GLY A 91 6.69 -11.91 1.22
CA GLY A 91 6.98 -11.07 2.38
C GLY A 91 6.07 -9.86 2.44
N ASP A 92 5.68 -9.41 3.64
CA ASP A 92 4.66 -8.37 3.80
C ASP A 92 5.08 -7.02 3.20
N GLY A 93 6.37 -6.69 3.24
CA GLY A 93 6.91 -5.48 2.61
C GLY A 93 6.96 -5.50 1.07
N ALA A 94 6.67 -6.63 0.42
CA ALA A 94 6.75 -6.73 -1.05
C ALA A 94 5.73 -5.84 -1.77
N ALA A 95 4.55 -5.64 -1.19
CA ALA A 95 3.49 -4.78 -1.73
C ALA A 95 3.68 -3.28 -1.40
N ALA A 96 4.67 -2.93 -0.56
CA ALA A 96 4.73 -1.60 0.04
C ALA A 96 4.94 -0.47 -0.99
N SER A 97 5.78 -0.71 -2.02
CA SER A 97 6.04 0.29 -3.07
C SER A 97 4.79 0.57 -3.91
N ASP A 98 4.06 -0.48 -4.27
CA ASP A 98 2.85 -0.39 -5.11
C ASP A 98 1.76 0.42 -4.39
N LEU A 99 1.61 0.20 -3.08
CA LEU A 99 0.61 0.89 -2.23
C LEU A 99 0.85 2.39 -2.02
N ILE A 100 2.08 2.88 -2.19
CA ILE A 100 2.44 4.31 -1.99
C ILE A 100 2.87 5.00 -3.29
N THR A 101 2.55 4.41 -4.44
CA THR A 101 2.98 4.87 -5.76
C THR A 101 2.64 6.34 -6.02
N ASP A 102 1.49 6.79 -5.53
CA ASP A 102 0.96 8.15 -5.58
C ASP A 102 1.69 9.15 -4.66
N LEU A 103 2.27 8.68 -3.54
CA LEU A 103 3.07 9.49 -2.63
C LEU A 103 4.52 9.65 -3.11
N ILE A 104 5.07 8.64 -3.81
CA ILE A 104 6.45 8.67 -4.35
C ILE A 104 6.53 9.24 -5.77
N THR A 105 5.42 9.23 -6.51
CA THR A 105 5.30 9.86 -7.83
C THR A 105 4.53 11.17 -7.66
N ASP A 106 5.23 12.31 -7.75
CA ASP A 106 4.67 13.62 -7.41
C ASP A 106 3.54 14.06 -8.38
N ASN A 107 2.31 13.61 -8.09
CA ASN A 107 1.13 13.72 -8.95
C ASN A 107 0.13 14.77 -8.43
N ARG A 108 0.62 15.75 -7.64
CA ARG A 108 -0.22 16.83 -7.10
C ARG A 108 -0.82 17.65 -8.25
N PRO A 109 -2.17 17.76 -8.35
CA PRO A 109 -2.77 18.65 -9.33
C PRO A 109 -2.36 20.09 -9.01
N GLU A 110 -1.97 20.86 -10.03
CA GLU A 110 -1.57 22.25 -9.85
C GLU A 110 -2.72 23.06 -9.25
N THR A 111 -2.55 23.47 -7.98
CA THR A 111 -3.54 24.30 -7.27
C THR A 111 -3.55 25.69 -7.90
N GLN A 112 -4.51 25.93 -8.80
CA GLN A 112 -4.75 27.27 -9.35
C GLN A 112 -5.12 28.23 -8.19
N PRO A 113 -4.47 29.40 -8.06
CA PRO A 113 -4.79 30.35 -7.00
C PRO A 113 -6.22 30.87 -7.16
N SER A 114 -7.07 30.63 -6.16
CA SER A 114 -8.41 31.21 -6.12
C SER A 114 -8.33 32.70 -5.78
N GLU A 115 -8.79 33.54 -6.70
CA GLU A 115 -8.86 34.99 -6.50
C GLU A 115 -9.82 35.30 -5.34
N GLN A 116 -9.30 35.88 -4.26
CA GLN A 116 -10.09 36.29 -3.11
C GLN A 116 -10.96 37.51 -3.46
N GLN A 117 -12.26 37.28 -3.68
CA GLN A 117 -13.23 38.36 -3.80
C GLN A 117 -13.40 39.06 -2.44
N ALA A 118 -12.81 40.24 -2.30
CA ALA A 118 -13.02 41.10 -1.16
C ALA A 118 -14.44 41.71 -1.19
N SER A 119 -15.31 41.23 -0.30
CA SER A 119 -16.61 41.87 -0.05
C SER A 119 -16.40 43.19 0.68
N ALA A 120 -16.71 44.30 0.03
CA ALA A 120 -16.68 45.62 0.65
C ALA A 120 -17.87 45.80 1.60
N GLU A 121 -17.60 46.17 2.85
CA GLU A 121 -18.61 46.47 3.86
C GLU A 121 -19.34 47.78 3.52
N GLN A 122 -20.67 47.75 3.43
CA GLN A 122 -21.50 48.95 3.30
C GLN A 122 -21.96 49.44 4.68
N SER A 123 -21.17 50.32 5.29
CA SER A 123 -21.53 51.01 6.53
C SER A 123 -22.38 52.26 6.23
N SER A 124 -23.67 52.21 6.55
CA SER A 124 -24.56 53.36 6.44
C SER A 124 -24.59 54.21 7.72
N ASP A 125 -24.51 55.53 7.52
CA ASP A 125 -25.17 56.59 8.29
C ASP A 125 -24.63 57.07 9.66
N GLN A 126 -24.26 58.37 9.61
CA GLN A 126 -24.61 59.48 10.52
C GLN A 126 -23.65 59.92 11.65
N GLN A 127 -23.28 61.21 11.53
CA GLN A 127 -22.52 62.12 12.39
C GLN A 127 -23.13 63.54 12.11
N PRO A 128 -23.16 64.57 12.99
CA PRO A 128 -22.28 64.92 14.13
C PRO A 128 -23.04 64.95 15.49
N ASP A 129 -22.61 65.57 16.61
CA ASP A 129 -21.56 66.56 16.99
C ASP A 129 -21.28 66.43 18.53
N ALA A 130 -20.34 67.08 19.24
CA ALA A 130 -19.34 68.13 18.96
C ALA A 130 -18.17 68.12 19.98
N GLU A 131 -17.33 69.16 19.94
CA GLU A 131 -16.37 69.66 20.96
C GLU A 131 -15.05 68.89 21.25
N GLN A 132 -14.04 69.69 21.62
CA GLN A 132 -12.60 69.35 21.66
C GLN A 132 -12.04 69.38 23.11
N PRO A 133 -10.72 69.52 23.36
CA PRO A 133 -9.83 68.37 23.58
C PRO A 133 -9.19 68.37 24.97
N ALA A 134 -8.64 67.21 25.39
CA ALA A 134 -7.80 67.12 26.58
C ALA A 134 -6.43 66.51 26.26
N THR A 135 -5.39 67.32 26.48
CA THR A 135 -3.98 66.95 26.44
C THR A 135 -3.60 66.02 27.59
N ASN A 136 -2.68 65.06 27.39
CA ASN A 136 -1.32 65.25 27.93
C ASN A 136 -0.27 64.28 27.35
N ALA A 137 0.99 64.69 27.45
CA ALA A 137 2.16 63.85 27.21
C ALA A 137 2.84 63.47 28.55
N GLY A 138 3.52 62.32 28.58
CA GLY A 138 4.37 61.84 29.68
C GLY A 138 4.77 60.39 29.40
N ARG A 139 5.96 60.11 28.85
CA ARG A 139 7.29 60.01 29.51
C ARG A 139 7.43 58.82 30.45
N GLU A 140 8.40 57.95 30.08
CA GLU A 140 9.43 57.34 30.94
C GLU A 140 8.97 56.27 31.97
N ALA A 141 9.76 55.25 32.32
CA ALA A 141 10.96 54.66 31.73
C ALA A 141 11.20 53.24 32.31
N ALA A 142 12.03 52.44 31.61
CA ALA A 142 13.05 51.48 32.08
C ALA A 142 12.91 50.71 33.42
N ASP A 143 13.03 49.38 33.32
CA ASP A 143 14.01 48.48 33.98
C ASP A 143 13.73 47.07 33.38
N ASP A 144 14.65 46.34 32.73
CA ASP A 144 15.98 45.81 33.11
C ASP A 144 15.93 44.55 34.01
N LEU A 145 16.98 43.73 33.87
CA LEU A 145 17.38 42.52 34.62
C LEU A 145 16.95 41.13 34.11
N THR A 146 17.97 40.51 33.52
CA THR A 146 18.28 39.11 33.27
C THR A 146 18.18 38.15 34.47
N GLY A 147 18.07 36.84 34.15
CA GLY A 147 18.32 35.71 35.06
C GLY A 147 17.13 34.72 35.07
N ASN A 148 17.31 33.40 34.94
CA ASN A 148 18.52 32.56 34.89
C ASN A 148 18.22 31.30 34.06
#